data_AF-A0A959PTT4-F1
#
_entry.id   AF-A0A959PTT4-F1
#
_cell.length_a   1.000
_cell.length_b   1.000
_cell.length_c   1.000
_cell.angle_alpha   90.00
_cell.angle_beta   90.00
_cell.angle_gamma   90.00
#
_symmetry.space_group_name_H-M   'P 1'
#
loop_
_entity.id
_entity.type
_entity.pdbx_description
1 polymer ?
#
loop_
_entity_poly.entity_id
_entity_poly.type
_entity_poly.pdbx_seq_one_letter_code
_entity_poly.pdbx_strand_id
1 'polypeptide(L)'
;IKNAKGSCGCTVPTWPREPIMPGESSAIEVRYDTNRVGPFTKRVTLTTNENGENTRVLTIKGKVNKKEEAPGVPAKSGNSFNN
;
A
#
# COMPACT_ATOMS: atom_id res chain seq x y z
N ILE A 1 7.88 17.37 -1.05
CA ILE A 1 7.55 16.54 -2.24
C ILE A 1 6.41 17.21 -3.02
N LYS A 2 6.52 17.38 -4.34
CA LYS A 2 5.49 18.05 -5.16
C LYS A 2 4.33 17.13 -5.52
N ASN A 3 4.63 15.88 -5.85
CA ASN A 3 3.62 14.89 -6.21
C ASN A 3 4.10 13.48 -5.84
N ALA A 4 3.19 12.59 -5.48
CA ALA A 4 3.45 11.15 -5.41
C ALA A 4 2.30 10.39 -6.04
N LYS A 5 2.63 9.50 -6.99
CA LYS A 5 1.66 8.74 -7.76
C LYS A 5 1.98 7.26 -7.72
N GLY A 6 1.01 6.46 -7.27
CA GLY A 6 1.08 5.01 -7.39
C GLY A 6 0.84 4.53 -8.82
N SER A 7 1.36 3.34 -9.14
CA SER A 7 1.19 2.71 -10.47
C SER A 7 -0.26 2.33 -10.82
N CYS A 8 -1.13 2.17 -9.82
CA CYS A 8 -2.54 1.80 -9.93
C CYS A 8 -3.31 2.45 -8.77
N GLY A 9 -4.64 2.56 -8.88
CA GLY A 9 -5.50 2.97 -7.75
C GLY A 9 -5.40 2.06 -6.52
N CYS A 10 -4.82 0.87 -6.68
CA CYS A 10 -4.54 -0.07 -5.61
C CYS A 10 -3.29 0.26 -4.77
N THR A 11 -2.52 1.29 -5.12
CA THR A 11 -1.33 1.73 -4.38
C THR A 11 -1.44 3.23 -4.12
N VAL A 12 -1.74 3.60 -2.88
CA VAL A 12 -1.97 4.98 -2.48
C VAL A 12 -0.81 5.44 -1.61
N PRO A 13 0.07 6.32 -2.12
CA PRO A 13 1.11 6.92 -1.30
C PRO A 13 0.56 8.08 -0.46
N THR A 14 1.09 8.22 0.75
CA THR A 14 0.90 9.34 1.66
C THR A 14 2.29 9.89 1.99
N TRP A 15 2.46 11.19 1.89
CA TRP A 15 3.77 11.85 2.02
C TRP A 15 3.65 13.15 2.81
N PRO A 16 4.74 13.60 3.46
CA PRO A 16 4.76 14.87 4.16
C PRO A 16 4.56 16.03 3.17
N ARG A 17 3.69 16.97 3.56
CA ARG A 17 3.45 18.21 2.80
C ARG A 17 4.44 19.30 3.17
N GLU A 18 5.07 19.17 4.33
CA GLU A 18 6.10 20.07 4.79
C GLU A 18 7.40 19.89 3.98
N PRO A 19 8.17 20.97 3.78
CA PRO A 19 9.50 20.87 3.20
C PRO A 19 10.41 19.98 4.06
N ILE A 20 11.22 19.15 3.41
CA ILE A 20 12.25 18.33 4.07
C ILE A 20 13.56 19.08 3.93
N MET A 21 14.20 19.47 5.04
CA MET A 21 15.45 20.22 4.98
C MET A 21 16.62 19.33 4.57
N PRO A 22 17.72 19.90 4.04
CA PRO A 22 18.93 19.13 3.75
C PRO A 22 19.44 18.38 4.99
N GLY A 23 19.60 17.06 4.89
CA GLY A 23 20.01 16.19 5.99
C GLY A 23 18.86 15.63 6.83
N GLU A 24 17.63 16.11 6.66
CA GLU A 24 16.46 15.51 7.28
C GLU A 24 15.96 14.28 6.51
N SER A 25 15.31 13.39 7.25
CA SER A 25 14.62 12.23 6.69
C SER A 25 13.14 12.31 7.03
N SER A 26 12.30 11.84 6.12
CA SER A 26 10.86 11.74 6.37
C SER A 26 10.31 10.43 5.84
N ALA A 27 9.20 9.98 6.43
CA ALA A 27 8.54 8.74 6.04
C ALA A 27 7.54 8.97 4.90
N ILE A 28 7.47 8.02 3.96
CA ILE A 28 6.41 7.93 2.95
C ILE A 28 5.64 6.64 3.24
N GLU A 29 4.37 6.78 3.63
CA GLU A 29 3.50 5.63 3.87
C GLU A 29 2.86 5.21 2.55
N VAL A 30 2.92 3.92 2.22
CA VAL A 30 2.27 3.40 1.01
C VAL A 30 1.27 2.34 1.39
N ARG A 31 0.00 2.59 1.09
CA ARG A 31 -1.08 1.61 1.29
C ARG A 31 -1.29 0.82 0.01
N TYR A 32 -1.35 -0.50 0.14
CA TYR A 32 -1.61 -1.42 -0.94
C TYR A 32 -2.85 -2.27 -0.64
N ASP A 33 -3.73 -2.44 -1.63
CA ASP A 33 -4.86 -3.34 -1.54
C ASP A 33 -4.41 -4.81 -1.65
N THR A 34 -4.56 -5.56 -0.56
CA THR A 34 -4.19 -6.97 -0.43
C THR A 34 -5.29 -7.96 -0.87
N ASN A 35 -6.34 -7.51 -1.55
CA ASN A 35 -7.38 -8.40 -2.11
C ASN A 35 -6.82 -9.42 -3.12
N ARG A 36 -5.60 -9.20 -3.64
CA ARG A 36 -4.92 -10.10 -4.57
C ARG A 36 -3.83 -10.87 -3.85
N VAL A 37 -4.10 -12.14 -3.53
CA VAL A 37 -3.13 -13.08 -2.95
C VAL A 37 -2.05 -13.41 -3.97
N GLY A 38 -0.80 -13.52 -3.52
CA GLY A 38 0.35 -13.83 -4.36
C GLY A 38 1.40 -12.71 -4.41
N PRO A 39 2.47 -12.90 -5.20
CA PRO A 39 3.53 -11.90 -5.34
C PRO A 39 3.01 -10.65 -6.04
N PHE A 40 3.47 -9.49 -5.60
CA PHE A 40 3.18 -8.21 -6.23
C PHE A 40 4.44 -7.36 -6.39
N THR A 41 4.47 -6.57 -7.46
CA THR A 41 5.45 -5.51 -7.68
C THR A 41 4.69 -4.24 -8.04
N LYS A 42 4.91 -3.17 -7.28
CA LYS A 42 4.25 -1.88 -7.46
C LYS A 42 5.30 -0.79 -7.52
N ARG A 43 4.98 0.30 -8.23
CA ARG A 43 5.84 1.47 -8.35
C ARG A 43 5.11 2.69 -7.80
N VAL A 44 5.85 3.50 -7.05
CA VAL A 44 5.42 4.83 -6.61
C VAL A 44 6.41 5.82 -7.20
N THR A 45 5.91 6.71 -8.05
CA THR A 45 6.71 7.77 -8.66
C THR A 45 6.52 9.04 -7.83
N LEU A 46 7.61 9.57 -7.32
CA LEU A 46 7.68 10.82 -6.58
C LEU A 46 8.22 11.91 -7.51
N THR A 47 7.60 13.08 -7.48
CA THR A 47 8.13 14.30 -8.07
C THR A 47 8.57 15.23 -6.95
N THR A 48 9.85 15.56 -6.92
CA THR A 48 10.47 16.44 -5.92
C THR A 48 10.85 17.80 -6.55
N ASN A 49 11.44 18.66 -5.74
CA ASN A 49 12.00 19.95 -6.15
C ASN A 49 13.53 19.92 -6.25
N GLU A 50 14.13 18.71 -6.29
CA GLU A 50 15.57 18.55 -6.49
C GLU A 50 16.01 19.13 -7.84
N ASN A 51 17.21 19.72 -7.87
CA ASN A 51 17.83 20.19 -9.10
C ASN A 51 18.36 18.99 -9.90
N GLY A 52 17.96 18.86 -11.17
CA GLY A 52 18.29 17.73 -12.04
C GLY A 52 17.12 16.76 -12.19
N GLU A 53 17.33 15.47 -11.92
CA GLU A 53 16.27 14.46 -11.93
C GLU A 53 15.31 14.66 -10.75
N ASN A 54 14.27 15.45 -11.00
CA ASN A 54 13.20 15.75 -10.06
C ASN A 54 12.22 14.57 -9.84
N THR A 55 12.47 13.41 -10.44
CA THR A 55 11.57 12.27 -10.39
C THR A 55 12.29 11.06 -9.80
N ARG A 56 11.73 10.50 -8.72
CA ARG A 56 12.26 9.31 -8.05
C ARG A 56 11.23 8.19 -8.13
N VAL A 57 11.66 6.97 -8.45
CA VAL A 57 10.77 5.81 -8.54
C VAL A 57 11.09 4.83 -7.43
N LEU A 58 10.14 4.63 -6.53
CA LEU A 58 10.21 3.61 -5.48
C LEU A 58 9.53 2.33 -5.98
N THR A 59 10.25 1.21 -5.94
CA THR A 59 9.72 -0.10 -6.32
C THR A 59 9.45 -0.93 -5.06
N ILE A 60 8.20 -1.33 -4.89
CA ILE A 60 7.73 -2.10 -3.74
C ILE A 60 7.44 -3.51 -4.21
N LYS A 61 8.14 -4.48 -3.63
CA LYS A 61 7.95 -5.91 -3.90
C LYS A 61 7.48 -6.59 -2.63
N GLY A 62 6.53 -7.49 -2.76
CA GLY A 62 6.02 -8.26 -1.63
C GLY A 62 5.20 -9.44 -2.10
N LYS A 63 4.67 -10.20 -1.15
CA LYS A 63 3.75 -11.30 -1.39
C LYS A 63 2.61 -11.19 -0.39
N VAL A 64 1.38 -11.14 -0.90
CA VAL A 64 0.19 -11.26 -0.06
C VAL A 64 -0.01 -12.74 0.23
N ASN A 65 0.05 -13.10 1.50
CA ASN A 65 -0.29 -14.46 1.94
C ASN A 65 -1.82 -14.59 2.02
N LYS A 66 -2.33 -15.80 1.78
CA LYS A 66 -3.73 -16.10 2.07
C LYS A 66 -3.91 -15.89 3.57
N LYS A 67 -4.97 -15.19 3.98
CA LYS A 67 -5.35 -15.12 5.39
C LYS A 67 -5.51 -16.55 5.89
N GLU A 68 -4.67 -16.97 6.84
CA GLU A 68 -4.94 -18.22 7.55
C GLU A 68 -6.28 -18.03 8.24
N GLU A 69 -7.27 -18.80 7.80
CA GLU A 69 -8.48 -19.00 8.57
C GLU A 69 -8.04 -19.66 9.87
N ALA A 70 -8.11 -18.92 10.98
CA ALA A 70 -7.94 -19.52 12.29
C ALA A 70 -8.90 -20.72 12.37
N PRO A 71 -8.42 -21.93 12.71
CA PRO A 71 -9.28 -23.09 12.78
C PRO A 71 -10.33 -22.86 13.88
N GLY A 72 -11.59 -22.74 13.49
CA GLY A 72 -12.73 -22.86 14.39
C GLY A 72 -13.28 -21.56 14.97
N VAL A 73 -14.09 -20.85 14.17
CA VAL A 73 -15.36 -20.35 14.71
C VAL A 73 -16.44 -21.04 13.90
N PRO A 74 -17.21 -21.99 14.46
CA PRO A 74 -18.29 -22.62 13.72
C PRO A 74 -19.27 -21.54 13.27
N ALA A 75 -19.55 -21.54 11.97
CA ALA A 75 -20.64 -20.76 11.40
C ALA A 75 -21.91 -21.04 12.21
N LYS A 76 -22.47 -19.98 12.78
CA LYS A 76 -23.66 -19.97 13.62
C LYS A 76 -24.74 -20.87 13.02
N SER A 77 -24.98 -22.03 13.65
CA SER A 77 -26.15 -22.86 13.39
C SER A 77 -27.39 -22.12 13.90
N GLY A 78 -28.38 -21.94 13.04
CA GLY A 78 -29.72 -21.51 13.45
C GLY A 78 -30.46 -20.83 12.29
N ASN A 79 -31.61 -21.30 11.81
CA ASN A 79 -32.41 -22.46 12.19
C ASN A 79 -33.25 -22.79 10.95
N SER A 80 -33.07 -23.96 10.35
CA SER A 80 -33.99 -24.47 9.34
C SER A 80 -35.01 -25.34 10.08
N PHE A 81 -36.13 -24.74 10.45
CA PHE A 81 -37.31 -25.47 10.94
C PHE A 81 -38.52 -24.95 10.18
N ASN A 82 -38.93 -25.75 9.19
CA ASN A 82 -40.26 -25.70 8.59
C ASN A 82 -41.25 -26.33 9.58
N ASN A 83 -42.42 -25.72 9.75
CA ASN A 83 -43.69 -26.45 9.90
C ASN A 83 -44.85 -25.59 9.45
#